data_AF-A0A947JZI5-F1
#
_entry.id   AF-A0A947JZI5-F1
#
_cell.length_a   1.000
_cell.length_b   1.000
_cell.length_c   1.000
_cell.angle_alpha   90.00
_cell.angle_beta   90.00
_cell.angle_gamma   90.00
#
_symmetry.space_group_name_H-M   'P 1'
#
loop_
_entity.id
_entity.type
_entity.pdbx_description
1 polymer ?
#
loop_
_entity_poly.entity_id
_entity_poly.type
_entity_poly.pdbx_seq_one_letter_code
_entity_poly.pdbx_strand_id
1 'polypeptide(L)' 'MPRIEIRKGEGLEKALRKFKMKLRQEGVLDEVKKREFYEKPSQRKRKQAEAAVRREKKRVRDSE' A
#
# COMPACT_ATOMS: atom_id res chain seq x y z
N MET A 1 0.52 -3.15 -12.06
CA MET A 1 -0.80 -3.69 -12.47
C MET A 1 -0.82 -5.12 -11.95
N PRO A 2 -1.52 -5.37 -10.85
CA PRO A 2 -1.39 -6.63 -10.12
C PRO A 2 -2.02 -7.76 -10.92
N ARG A 3 -1.30 -8.88 -11.00
CA ARG A 3 -1.77 -10.13 -11.60
C ARG A 3 -1.61 -11.26 -10.60
N ILE A 4 -2.59 -12.15 -10.54
CA ILE A 4 -2.52 -13.40 -9.78
C ILE A 4 -2.72 -14.58 -10.71
N GLU A 5 -1.98 -15.65 -10.46
CA GLU A 5 -2.15 -16.93 -11.14
C GLU A 5 -2.87 -17.88 -10.17
N ILE A 6 -3.95 -18.48 -10.64
CA ILE A 6 -4.80 -19.38 -9.86
C ILE A 6 -4.50 -20.80 -10.34
N ARG A 7 -4.12 -21.69 -9.42
CA ARG A 7 -3.91 -23.11 -9.73
C ARG A 7 -5.25 -23.85 -9.71
N LYS A 8 -5.40 -24.91 -10.52
CA LYS A 8 -6.62 -25.75 -10.55
C LYS A 8 -6.85 -26.34 -9.15
N GLY A 9 -7.97 -25.99 -8.52
CA GLY A 9 -8.33 -26.39 -7.15
C GLY A 9 -8.23 -25.29 -6.09
N GLU A 10 -7.70 -24.10 -6.41
CA GLU A 10 -7.79 -22.96 -5.49
C GLU A 10 -9.20 -22.35 -5.51
N GLY A 11 -9.84 -22.28 -4.35
CA GLY A 11 -11.12 -21.60 -4.18
C GLY A 11 -11.00 -20.10 -4.49
N LEU A 12 -12.03 -19.55 -5.16
CA LEU A 12 -12.11 -18.16 -5.61
C LEU A 12 -11.77 -17.14 -4.50
N GLU A 13 -12.22 -17.40 -3.28
CA GLU A 13 -12.00 -16.51 -2.13
C GLU A 13 -10.51 -16.39 -1.75
N LYS A 14 -9.74 -17.48 -1.86
CA LYS A 14 -8.29 -17.44 -1.63
C LYS A 14 -7.58 -16.63 -2.70
N ALA A 15 -8.01 -16.74 -3.96
CA ALA A 15 -7.49 -15.94 -5.06
C ALA A 15 -7.77 -14.44 -4.84
N LEU A 16 -9.00 -14.08 -4.47
CA LEU A 16 -9.35 -12.68 -4.15
C LEU A 16 -8.53 -12.11 -2.99
N ARG A 17 -8.28 -12.91 -1.94
CA ARG A 17 -7.44 -12.49 -0.83
C ARG A 17 -5.99 -12.23 -1.27
N LYS A 18 -5.41 -13.11 -2.09
CA LYS A 18 -4.06 -12.92 -2.68
C LYS A 18 -4.01 -11.66 -3.53
N PHE A 19 -5.03 -11.42 -4.35
CA PHE A 19 -5.12 -10.23 -5.19
C PHE A 19 -5.21 -8.95 -4.36
N LYS A 20 -6.04 -8.93 -3.32
CA LYS A 20 -6.14 -7.79 -2.38
C LYS A 20 -4.81 -7.53 -1.66
N MET A 21 -4.05 -8.57 -1.35
CA MET A 21 -2.72 -8.43 -0.78
C MET A 21 -1.73 -7.83 -1.78
N LYS A 22 -1.71 -8.30 -3.03
CA LYS A 22 -0.86 -7.72 -4.10
C LYS A 22 -1.21 -6.27 -4.38
N LEU A 23 -2.50 -5.90 -4.41
CA LEU A 23 -2.95 -4.51 -4.56
C LEU A 23 -2.41 -3.59 -3.46
N ARG A 24 -2.39 -4.08 -2.20
CA ARG A 24 -1.81 -3.34 -1.07
C ARG A 24 -0.29 -3.24 -1.16
N GLN A 25 0.38 -4.31 -1.59
CA GLN A 25 1.83 -4.35 -1.73
C GLN A 25 2.33 -3.42 -2.85
N GLU A 26 1.64 -3.40 -3.99
CA GLU A 26 1.94 -2.47 -5.10
C GLU A 26 1.54 -1.03 -4.76
N GLY A 27 0.72 -0.79 -3.73
CA GLY A 27 0.34 0.56 -3.30
C GLY A 27 -0.55 1.31 -4.28
N VAL A 28 -1.17 0.61 -5.25
CA VAL A 28 -1.99 1.21 -6.32
C VAL A 28 -3.12 2.08 -5.74
N LEU A 29 -3.79 1.61 -4.68
CA LEU A 29 -4.87 2.36 -4.04
C LEU A 29 -4.37 3.64 -3.34
N ASP A 30 -3.14 3.60 -2.80
CA ASP A 30 -2.53 4.78 -2.17
C ASP A 30 -2.07 5.79 -3.22
N GLU A 31 -1.66 5.32 -4.40
CA GLU A 31 -1.28 6.16 -5.52
C GLU A 31 -2.49 6.87 -6.14
N VAL A 32 -3.61 6.16 -6.31
CA VAL A 32 -4.88 6.75 -6.77
C VAL A 32 -5.29 7.90 -5.85
N LYS A 33 -5.35 7.66 -4.53
CA LYS A 33 -5.69 8.70 -3.53
C LYS A 33 -4.78 9.91 -3.55
N LYS A 34 -3.47 9.72 -3.82
CA LYS A 34 -2.51 10.82 -3.93
C LYS A 34 -2.70 11.64 -5.21
N ARG A 35 -3.31 11.06 -6.24
CA ARG A 35 -3.54 11.67 -7.56
C ARG A 35 -4.94 12.24 -7.74
N GLU A 36 -5.88 11.93 -6.83
CA GLU A 36 -7.25 12.44 -6.88
C GLU A 36 -7.32 13.98 -6.88
N PHE A 37 -6.39 14.65 -6.19
CA PHE A 37 -6.33 16.11 -6.11
C PHE A 37 -4.90 16.62 -6.26
N TYR A 38 -4.76 17.83 -6.81
CA TYR A 38 -3.46 18.50 -6.85
C TYR A 38 -3.01 18.85 -5.43
N GLU A 39 -1.85 18.34 -5.05
CA GLU A 39 -1.19 18.69 -3.81
C GLU A 39 0.06 19.54 -4.11
N LYS A 40 0.15 20.71 -3.48
CA LYS A 40 1.32 21.59 -3.62
C LYS A 40 2.60 20.81 -3.27
N PRO A 41 3.73 21.04 -3.98
CA PRO A 41 4.98 20.32 -3.73
C PRO A 41 5.45 20.35 -2.26
N SER A 42 5.22 21.47 -1.56
CA SER A 42 5.54 21.62 -0.14
C SER A 42 4.71 20.70 0.76
N GLN A 43 3.40 20.61 0.52
CA GLN A 43 2.50 19.73 1.26
C GLN A 43 2.84 18.25 1.02
N ARG A 44 3.16 17.89 -0.23
CA ARG A 44 3.61 16.55 -0.58
C ARG A 44 4.92 16.17 0.13
N LYS A 45 5.89 17.07 0.20
CA LYS A 45 7.15 16.86 0.95
C LYS A 45 6.90 16.68 2.45
N ARG A 46 6.04 17.53 3.03
CA ARG A 46 5.66 17.46 4.44
C ARG A 46 5.01 16.11 4.79
N LYS A 47 4.00 15.68 4.03
CA LYS A 47 3.34 14.38 4.25
C LYS A 47 4.29 13.19 4.11
N GLN A 48 5.26 13.25 3.20
CA GLN A 48 6.27 12.20 3.06
C GLN A 48 7.17 12.10 4.28
N ALA A 49 7.64 13.23 4.81
CA ALA A 49 8.45 13.28 6.03
C ALA A 49 7.68 12.73 7.24
N GLU A 50 6.44 13.17 7.43
CA GLU A 50 5.57 12.71 8.52
C GLU A 50 5.30 11.19 8.42
N ALA A 51 5.07 10.66 7.21
CA ALA A 51 4.89 9.24 6.98
C ALA A 51 6.16 8.42 7.28
N ALA A 52 7.35 8.94 6.96
CA ALA A 52 8.63 8.30 7.27
C ALA A 52 8.86 8.22 8.79
N VAL A 53 8.65 9.34 9.50
CA VAL A 53 8.76 9.38 10.97
C VAL A 53 7.79 8.39 11.62
N ARG A 54 6.54 8.32 11.13
CA ARG A 54 5.55 7.38 11.65
C ARG A 54 5.94 5.92 11.42
N ARG A 55 6.53 5.59 10.26
CA ARG A 55 7.04 4.24 9.96
C ARG A 55 8.18 3.86 10.89
N GLU A 56 9.11 4.78 11.13
CA GLU A 56 10.24 4.56 12.02
C GLU A 56 9.80 4.32 13.46
N LYS A 57 8.91 5.18 14.00
CA LYS A 57 8.34 5.00 15.33
C LYS A 57 7.66 3.64 15.50
N LYS A 58 6.95 3.19 14.46
CA LYS A 58 6.32 1.87 14.47
C LYS A 58 7.36 0.75 14.50
N ARG A 59 8.43 0.86 13.69
CA ARG A 59 9.52 -0.11 13.66
C ARG A 59 10.20 -0.26 15.02
N VAL A 60 10.53 0.85 15.66
CA VAL A 60 11.17 0.87 16.99
C VAL A 60 10.28 0.20 18.03
N ARG A 61 8.98 0.57 18.08
CA ARG A 61 8.02 -0.05 19.00
C ARG A 61 7.84 -1.55 18.76
N ASP A 62 7.86 -1.99 17.51
CA ASP A 62 7.71 -3.41 17.17
C ASP A 62 9.02 -4.21 17.43
N SER A 63 10.15 -3.54 17.73
CA SER A 63 11.45 -4.15 18.08
C SER A 63 11.77 -4.18 19.58
N GLU A 64 10.98 -3.49 20.40
CA GLU A 64 10.96 -3.59 21.87
C GLU A 64 10.00 -4.70 22.32
#